data_AF-D3T3M2-F1
#
_entry.id   AF-D3T3M2-F1
#
_cell.length_a   1.000
_cell.length_b   1.000
_cell.length_c   1.000
_cell.angle_alpha   90.00
_cell.angle_beta   90.00
_cell.angle_gamma   90.00
#
_symmetry.space_group_name_H-M   'P 1'
#
loop_
_entity.id
_entity.type
_entity.pdbx_description
1 polymer ?
#
loop_
_entity_poly.entity_id
_entity_poly.type
_entity_poly.pdbx_seq_one_letter_code
_entity_poly.pdbx_strand_id
1 'polypeptide(L)'
;MKLSRILMGAITGAFAGYGVFTIWPSALAHWHWLGGWLAAGLIITTAWWLNHYTSAFPNKDDSAWVDMALAIWLSSLLGGNVQLQTNGELIRVSYGLYHGISIGPAMITIVLQLIGATIAGYLLYQFRKGDA
;
A
#
# COMPACT_ATOMS: atom_id res chain seq x y z
N MET A 1 -14.50 4.72 13.70
CA MET A 1 -13.13 5.14 13.31
C MET A 1 -13.24 6.47 12.57
N LYS A 2 -12.41 7.49 12.87
CA LYS A 2 -12.54 8.82 12.23
C LYS A 2 -12.04 8.76 10.77
N LEU A 3 -12.80 9.34 9.83
CA LEU A 3 -12.45 9.37 8.39
C LEU A 3 -11.03 9.90 8.14
N SER A 4 -10.62 10.94 8.86
CA SER A 4 -9.28 11.52 8.77
C SER A 4 -8.16 10.51 9.04
N ARG A 5 -8.37 9.53 9.94
CA ARG A 5 -7.38 8.50 10.21
C ARG A 5 -7.29 7.46 9.09
N ILE A 6 -8.43 7.12 8.49
CA ILE A 6 -8.47 6.22 7.32
C ILE A 6 -7.69 6.86 6.16
N LEU A 7 -7.97 8.14 5.88
CA LEU A 7 -7.30 8.88 4.81
C LEU A 7 -5.80 9.00 5.06
N MET A 8 -5.39 9.29 6.30
CA MET A 8 -3.98 9.37 6.68
C MET A 8 -3.25 8.03 6.46
N GLY A 9 -3.83 6.92 6.90
CA GLY A 9 -3.25 5.58 6.68
C GLY A 9 -3.18 5.23 5.19
N ALA A 10 -4.22 5.54 4.41
CA ALA A 10 -4.26 5.30 2.97
C ALA A 10 -3.16 6.08 2.22
N ILE A 11 -3.03 7.39 2.51
CA ILE A 11 -2.02 8.25 1.87
C ILE A 11 -0.61 7.82 2.28
N THR A 12 -0.40 7.52 3.55
CA THR A 12 0.90 7.06 4.06
C THR A 12 1.32 5.73 3.43
N GLY A 13 0.38 4.77 3.36
CA GLY A 13 0.63 3.49 2.70
C GLY A 13 0.95 3.64 1.21
N ALA A 14 0.20 4.49 0.51
CA ALA A 14 0.46 4.78 -0.90
C ALA A 14 1.83 5.44 -1.12
N PHE A 15 2.19 6.42 -0.29
CA PHE A 15 3.51 7.04 -0.31
C PHE A 15 4.63 6.01 -0.12
N ALA A 16 4.53 5.19 0.92
CA ALA A 16 5.56 4.20 1.23
C ALA A 16 5.73 3.18 0.10
N GLY A 17 4.62 2.60 -0.38
CA GLY A 17 4.66 1.59 -1.44
C GLY A 17 5.12 2.13 -2.80
N TYR A 18 4.60 3.29 -3.23
CA TYR A 18 5.03 3.94 -4.46
C TYR A 18 6.48 4.43 -4.37
N GLY A 19 6.88 4.93 -3.21
CA GLY A 19 8.24 5.29 -2.89
C GLY A 19 9.20 4.13 -3.14
N VAL A 20 8.94 2.98 -2.51
CA VAL A 20 9.80 1.80 -2.58
C VAL A 20 9.84 1.20 -3.99
N PHE A 21 8.70 1.05 -4.66
CA PHE A 21 8.64 0.30 -5.92
C PHE A 21 8.71 1.15 -7.18
N THR A 22 8.69 2.48 -7.09
CA THR A 22 8.75 3.34 -8.28
C THR A 22 9.78 4.44 -8.13
N ILE A 23 9.69 5.26 -7.07
CA ILE A 23 10.58 6.42 -6.90
C ILE A 23 12.03 5.97 -6.65
N TRP A 24 12.24 5.02 -5.74
CA TRP A 24 13.59 4.58 -5.40
C TRP A 24 14.32 3.94 -6.59
N PRO A 25 13.75 2.95 -7.32
CA PRO A 25 14.38 2.42 -8.53
C PRO A 25 14.67 3.50 -9.59
N SER A 26 13.75 4.47 -9.77
CA SER A 26 13.94 5.61 -10.67
C SER A 26 15.11 6.51 -10.25
N ALA A 27 15.16 6.91 -8.98
CA ALA A 27 16.24 7.73 -8.46
C ALA A 27 17.61 7.03 -8.57
N LEU A 28 17.64 5.72 -8.30
CA LEU A 28 18.82 4.89 -8.48
C LEU A 28 19.27 4.84 -9.95
N ALA A 29 18.34 4.79 -10.90
CA ALA A 29 18.66 4.77 -12.33
C ALA A 29 19.21 6.11 -12.83
N HIS A 30 18.66 7.24 -12.36
CA HIS A 30 19.03 8.58 -12.84
C HIS A 30 20.25 9.18 -12.16
N TRP A 31 20.42 8.93 -10.86
CA TRP A 31 21.50 9.53 -10.06
C TRP A 31 22.39 8.48 -9.39
N HIS A 32 22.37 7.26 -9.92
CA HIS A 32 23.17 6.13 -9.45
C HIS A 32 23.00 5.90 -7.94
N TRP A 33 24.05 5.37 -7.30
CA TRP A 33 24.03 5.01 -5.89
C TRP A 33 23.63 6.18 -4.97
N LEU A 34 23.99 7.43 -5.30
CA LEU A 34 23.63 8.60 -4.50
C LEU A 34 22.13 8.88 -4.56
N GLY A 35 21.53 8.80 -5.74
CA GLY A 35 20.07 8.91 -5.92
C GLY A 35 19.31 7.84 -5.15
N GLY A 36 19.76 6.58 -5.28
CA GLY A 36 19.18 5.47 -4.55
C GLY A 36 19.29 5.65 -3.03
N TRP A 37 20.45 6.07 -2.54
CA TRP A 37 20.68 6.29 -1.10
C TRP A 37 19.84 7.44 -0.53
N LEU A 38 19.77 8.57 -1.23
CA LEU A 38 18.93 9.70 -0.83
C LEU A 38 17.44 9.37 -0.87
N ALA A 39 16.99 8.68 -1.92
CA ALA A 39 15.60 8.23 -2.03
C ALA A 39 15.25 7.26 -0.90
N ALA A 40 16.10 6.26 -0.65
CA ALA A 40 15.93 5.33 0.46
C ALA A 40 15.80 6.05 1.80
N GLY A 41 16.73 6.96 2.09
CA GLY A 41 16.73 7.75 3.31
C GLY A 41 15.41 8.47 3.48
N LEU A 42 15.02 9.31 2.52
CA LEU A 42 13.80 10.12 2.60
C LEU A 42 12.52 9.28 2.70
N ILE A 43 12.41 8.22 1.89
CA ILE A 43 11.20 7.36 1.87
C ILE A 43 11.09 6.61 3.18
N ILE A 44 12.13 5.87 3.58
CA ILE A 44 12.07 4.99 4.74
C ILE A 44 11.95 5.79 6.03
N THR A 45 12.71 6.88 6.22
CA THR A 45 12.61 7.68 7.46
C THR A 45 11.26 8.35 7.58
N THR A 46 10.72 8.90 6.49
CA THR A 46 9.41 9.56 6.50
C THR A 46 8.29 8.55 6.75
N ALA A 47 8.31 7.42 6.03
CA ALA A 47 7.34 6.36 6.20
C ALA A 47 7.38 5.82 7.64
N TRP A 48 8.57 5.55 8.17
CA TRP A 48 8.76 5.07 9.55
C TRP A 48 8.23 6.07 10.58
N TRP A 49 8.56 7.36 10.41
CA TRP A 49 8.05 8.41 11.30
C TRP A 49 6.52 8.50 11.26
N LEU A 50 5.91 8.46 10.07
CA LEU A 50 4.46 8.46 9.93
C LEU A 50 3.83 7.22 10.59
N ASN A 51 4.44 6.05 10.40
CA ASN A 51 3.95 4.80 10.98
C ASN A 51 4.02 4.79 12.52
N HIS A 52 5.15 5.20 13.10
CA HIS A 52 5.41 5.03 14.53
C HIS A 52 5.08 6.26 15.39
N TYR A 53 5.23 7.49 14.89
CA TYR A 53 5.00 8.71 15.68
C TYR A 53 3.63 9.32 15.44
N THR A 54 3.13 9.29 14.20
CA THR A 54 1.79 9.84 13.90
C THR A 54 0.68 8.80 14.03
N SER A 55 1.05 7.53 14.22
CA SER A 55 0.13 6.38 14.28
C SER A 55 -0.78 6.29 13.04
N ALA A 56 -0.21 6.54 11.85
CA ALA A 56 -0.93 6.42 10.58
C ALA A 56 -1.50 5.00 10.38
N PHE A 57 -0.79 3.98 10.88
CA PHE A 57 -1.31 2.62 11.07
C PHE A 57 -1.47 2.37 12.57
N PRO A 58 -2.70 2.52 13.12
CA PRO A 58 -2.92 2.40 14.55
C PRO A 58 -2.78 0.94 14.98
N ASN A 59 -1.79 0.67 15.82
CA ASN A 59 -1.61 -0.60 16.51
C ASN A 59 -2.04 -0.40 17.96
N LYS A 60 -3.13 -1.04 18.36
CA LYS A 60 -3.55 -1.05 19.77
C LYS A 60 -2.69 -2.03 20.55
N ASP A 61 -2.54 -1.78 21.84
CA ASP A 61 -1.99 -2.77 22.77
C ASP A 61 -2.79 -4.09 22.63
N ASP A 62 -2.08 -5.21 22.61
CA ASP A 62 -2.63 -6.56 22.44
C ASP A 62 -3.41 -6.84 21.14
N SER A 63 -3.21 -6.02 20.10
CA SER A 63 -3.75 -6.27 18.75
C SER A 63 -2.70 -6.74 17.76
N ALA A 64 -3.15 -7.38 16.66
CA ALA A 64 -2.25 -7.77 15.58
C ALA A 64 -1.52 -6.54 15.02
N TRP A 65 -0.19 -6.58 15.07
CA TRP A 65 0.65 -5.51 14.56
C TRP A 65 0.53 -5.45 13.03
N VAL A 66 -0.07 -4.38 12.50
CA VAL A 66 -0.10 -4.10 11.07
C VAL A 66 1.06 -3.16 10.77
N ASP A 67 2.14 -3.76 10.30
CA ASP A 67 3.27 -3.03 9.75
C ASP A 67 2.89 -2.47 8.37
N MET A 68 3.43 -1.31 8.05
CA MET A 68 3.39 -0.66 6.76
C MET A 68 4.01 -1.53 5.65
N ALA A 69 4.77 -2.57 6.01
CA ALA A 69 5.14 -3.67 5.12
C ALA A 69 3.94 -4.25 4.35
N LEU A 70 2.75 -4.33 4.95
CA LEU A 70 1.54 -4.78 4.25
C LEU A 70 1.14 -3.81 3.12
N ALA A 71 1.18 -2.50 3.38
CA ALA A 71 0.86 -1.49 2.38
C ALA A 71 1.90 -1.43 1.25
N ILE A 72 3.17 -1.60 1.59
CA ILE A 72 4.27 -1.74 0.63
C ILE A 72 4.04 -2.98 -0.23
N TRP A 73 3.84 -4.16 0.38
CA TRP A 73 3.54 -5.39 -0.34
C TRP A 73 2.31 -5.28 -1.25
N LEU A 74 1.22 -4.69 -0.76
CA LEU A 74 0.02 -4.45 -1.56
C LEU A 74 0.30 -3.57 -2.78
N SER A 75 1.18 -2.58 -2.65
CA SER A 75 1.54 -1.71 -3.77
C SER A 75 2.26 -2.49 -4.88
N SER A 76 3.15 -3.41 -4.50
CA SER A 76 3.80 -4.34 -5.42
C SER A 76 2.84 -5.36 -6.02
N LEU A 77 1.97 -5.96 -5.20
CA LEU A 77 0.98 -6.93 -5.65
C LEU A 77 0.00 -6.30 -6.66
N LEU A 78 -0.47 -5.08 -6.40
CA LEU A 78 -1.50 -4.43 -7.21
C LEU A 78 -0.91 -3.69 -8.41
N GLY A 79 0.24 -3.02 -8.25
CA GLY A 79 0.88 -2.18 -9.26
C GLY A 79 2.00 -2.84 -10.07
N GLY A 80 2.56 -3.95 -9.58
CA GLY A 80 3.74 -4.62 -10.12
C GLY A 80 5.04 -3.98 -9.67
N ASN A 81 6.15 -4.47 -10.20
CA ASN A 81 7.50 -4.06 -9.80
C ASN A 81 8.33 -3.59 -11.00
N VAL A 82 9.15 -2.58 -10.76
CA VAL A 82 10.24 -2.21 -11.66
C VAL A 82 11.59 -2.52 -11.00
N GLN A 83 12.55 -2.93 -11.81
CA GLN A 83 13.90 -3.24 -11.37
C GLN A 83 14.89 -2.53 -12.29
N LEU A 84 15.94 -1.99 -11.67
CA LEU A 84 17.10 -1.50 -12.39
C LEU A 84 18.01 -2.68 -12.73
N GLN A 85 18.29 -2.87 -14.02
CA GLN A 85 19.27 -3.84 -14.49
C GLN A 85 20.70 -3.31 -14.36
N THR A 86 21.68 -4.22 -14.41
CA THR A 86 23.11 -3.87 -14.36
C THR A 86 23.57 -3.01 -15.55
N ASN A 87 22.85 -3.06 -16.67
CA ASN A 87 23.07 -2.20 -17.84
C ASN A 87 22.49 -0.77 -17.67
N GLY A 88 21.88 -0.46 -16.53
CA GLY A 88 21.26 0.85 -16.24
C GLY A 88 19.82 1.01 -16.73
N GLU A 89 19.23 -0.02 -17.32
CA GLU A 89 17.85 0.04 -17.82
C GLU A 89 16.84 -0.28 -16.71
N LEU A 90 15.78 0.54 -16.62
CA LEU A 90 14.63 0.26 -15.77
C LEU A 90 13.63 -0.58 -16.53
N ILE A 91 13.47 -1.84 -16.10
CA ILE A 91 12.50 -2.76 -16.68
C ILE A 91 11.38 -3.06 -15.71
N ARG A 92 10.20 -3.36 -16.25
CA ARG A 92 9.12 -3.95 -15.47
C ARG A 92 9.39 -5.45 -15.33
N VAL A 93 9.59 -5.91 -14.09
CA VAL A 93 9.90 -7.33 -13.79
C VAL A 93 8.68 -8.12 -13.36
N SER A 94 7.61 -7.43 -12.93
CA SER A 94 6.33 -8.07 -12.71
C SER A 94 5.17 -7.12 -12.98
N TYR A 95 4.07 -7.71 -13.41
CA TYR A 95 2.79 -7.06 -13.54
C TYR A 95 1.99 -7.26 -12.26
N GLY A 96 1.35 -6.19 -11.78
CA GLY A 96 0.44 -6.30 -10.65
C GLY A 96 -0.90 -6.93 -11.04
N LEU A 97 -1.70 -7.32 -10.07
CA LEU A 97 -3.04 -7.88 -10.27
C LEU A 97 -3.95 -6.98 -11.10
N TYR A 98 -3.70 -5.66 -11.09
CA TYR A 98 -4.48 -4.71 -11.87
C TYR A 98 -3.89 -4.37 -13.24
N HIS A 99 -2.84 -5.07 -13.67
CA HIS A 99 -2.28 -4.85 -15.00
C HIS A 99 -3.29 -5.21 -16.10
N GLY A 100 -3.47 -4.29 -17.04
CA GLY A 100 -4.42 -4.46 -18.15
C GLY A 100 -5.88 -4.34 -17.74
N ILE A 101 -6.20 -4.12 -16.45
CA ILE A 101 -7.57 -3.91 -16.00
C ILE A 101 -8.01 -2.49 -16.39
N SER A 102 -9.08 -2.42 -17.18
CA SER A 102 -9.81 -1.16 -17.36
C SER A 102 -10.77 -0.98 -16.19
N ILE A 103 -10.67 0.18 -15.52
CA ILE A 103 -11.56 0.54 -14.41
C ILE A 103 -13.02 0.48 -14.86
N GLY A 104 -13.35 0.95 -16.07
CA GLY A 104 -14.73 1.02 -16.55
C GLY A 104 -15.47 -0.33 -16.48
N PRO A 105 -15.00 -1.39 -17.16
CA PRO A 105 -15.56 -2.73 -17.06
C PRO A 105 -15.47 -3.33 -15.64
N ALA A 106 -14.40 -3.04 -14.89
CA ALA A 106 -14.23 -3.57 -13.54
C ALA A 106 -15.16 -2.93 -12.49
N MET A 107 -15.72 -1.74 -12.76
CA MET A 107 -16.58 -1.01 -11.82
C MET A 107 -17.78 -1.84 -11.36
N ILE A 108 -18.43 -2.60 -12.25
CA ILE A 108 -19.58 -3.42 -11.89
C ILE A 108 -19.18 -4.48 -10.87
N THR A 109 -18.05 -5.16 -11.10
CA THR A 109 -17.52 -6.16 -10.17
C THR A 109 -17.15 -5.54 -8.83
N ILE A 110 -16.53 -4.35 -8.82
CA ILE A 110 -16.19 -3.62 -7.58
C ILE A 110 -17.47 -3.29 -6.80
N VAL A 111 -18.49 -2.75 -7.45
CA VAL A 111 -19.78 -2.42 -6.82
C VAL A 111 -20.43 -3.66 -6.22
N LEU A 112 -20.48 -4.77 -6.96
CA LEU A 112 -21.06 -6.02 -6.45
C LEU A 112 -20.27 -6.59 -5.26
N GLN A 113 -18.94 -6.50 -5.28
CA GLN A 113 -18.10 -6.90 -4.14
C GLN A 113 -18.37 -6.03 -2.91
N LEU A 114 -18.51 -4.71 -3.06
CA LEU A 114 -18.82 -3.82 -1.94
C LEU A 114 -20.20 -4.12 -1.33
N ILE A 115 -21.20 -4.38 -2.17
CA ILE A 115 -22.54 -4.78 -1.72
C ILE A 115 -22.45 -6.11 -0.96
N GLY A 116 -21.80 -7.12 -1.54
CA GLY A 116 -21.62 -8.43 -0.91
C GLY A 116 -20.89 -8.37 0.42
N ALA A 117 -19.77 -7.63 0.48
CA ALA A 117 -19.00 -7.44 1.71
C ALA A 117 -19.82 -6.71 2.79
N THR A 118 -20.64 -5.73 2.42
CA THR A 118 -21.52 -5.01 3.34
C THR A 118 -22.58 -5.94 3.93
N ILE A 119 -23.22 -6.76 3.09
CA ILE A 119 -24.21 -7.76 3.53
C ILE A 119 -23.55 -8.78 4.46
N ALA A 120 -22.39 -9.33 4.08
CA ALA A 120 -21.67 -10.29 4.89
C ALA A 120 -21.27 -9.71 6.25
N GLY A 121 -20.75 -8.48 6.28
CA GLY A 121 -20.39 -7.77 7.52
C GLY A 121 -21.61 -7.52 8.42
N TYR A 122 -22.74 -7.11 7.84
CA TYR A 122 -23.99 -6.93 8.58
C TYR A 122 -24.50 -8.25 9.18
N LEU A 123 -24.49 -9.34 8.40
CA LEU A 123 -24.90 -10.65 8.89
C LEU A 123 -23.98 -11.15 9.99
N LEU A 124 -22.66 -11.02 9.82
CA LEU A 124 -21.68 -11.38 10.84
C LEU A 124 -21.92 -10.60 12.15
N TYR A 125 -22.18 -9.30 12.06
CA TYR A 125 -22.56 -8.49 13.22
C TYR A 125 -23.83 -9.04 13.89
N GLN A 126 -24.88 -9.37 13.13
CA GLN A 126 -26.11 -9.90 13.70
C GLN A 126 -25.91 -11.26 14.40
N PHE A 127 -25.01 -12.11 13.89
CA PHE A 127 -24.66 -13.38 14.53
C PHE A 127 -23.82 -13.21 15.80
N ARG A 128 -22.99 -12.18 15.86
CA ARG A 128 -22.02 -11.97 16.95
C ARG A 128 -22.37 -10.86 17.92
N LYS A 129 -23.55 -10.23 17.78
CA LYS A 129 -23.98 -9.12 18.65
C LYS A 129 -24.12 -9.49 20.13
N GLY A 130 -24.13 -10.78 20.45
CA GLY A 130 -24.19 -11.30 21.82
C GLY A 130 -22.83 -11.65 22.43
N ASP A 131 -21.72 -11.49 21.70
CA ASP A 131 -20.36 -11.84 22.15
C ASP A 131 -19.77 -10.81 23.15
N ALA A 132 -20.61 -10.11 23.91
CA ALA A 132 -20.19 -9.16 24.95
C ALA A 132 -19.90 -9.88 26.27
#